data_AF-A0A0K3B9S8-F1
#
_entry.id   AF-A0A0K3B9S8-F1
#
_cell.length_a   1.000
_cell.length_b   1.000
_cell.length_c   1.000
_cell.angle_alpha   90.00
_cell.angle_beta   90.00
_cell.angle_gamma   90.00
#
_symmetry.space_group_name_H-M   'P 1'
#
loop_
_entity.id
_entity.type
_entity.pdbx_description
1 polymer ?
#
loop_
_entity_poly.entity_id
_entity_poly.type
_entity_poly.pdbx_seq_one_letter_code
_entity_poly.pdbx_strand_id
1 'polypeptide(L)'
;MWNRDNLRQYQINRAGHCTFTASEEITALQTVIRRLDTGRWPATDPATLNTAARKHGPEAQLIFSQLTDEYVPAQPAFAPHRPGQFPRP
;
A
#
# COMPACT_ATOMS: atom_id res chain seq x y z
N MET A 1 -15.92 -15.92 -13.81
CA MET A 1 -15.17 -15.12 -14.81
C MET A 1 -14.52 -13.95 -14.09
N TRP A 2 -13.19 -13.80 -14.14
CA TRP A 2 -12.46 -12.73 -13.45
C TRP A 2 -12.65 -11.39 -14.18
N ASN A 3 -13.11 -10.34 -13.48
CA ASN A 3 -13.16 -8.98 -14.03
C ASN A 3 -11.99 -8.16 -13.46
N ARG A 4 -11.11 -7.64 -14.33
CA ARG A 4 -9.98 -6.79 -13.95
C ARG A 4 -10.39 -5.50 -13.25
N ASP A 5 -11.61 -5.02 -13.49
CA ASP A 5 -12.13 -3.83 -12.82
C ASP A 5 -12.35 -4.05 -11.31
N ASN A 6 -12.47 -5.30 -10.86
CA ASN A 6 -12.58 -5.68 -9.45
C ASN A 6 -11.23 -5.77 -8.74
N LEU A 7 -10.12 -5.42 -9.39
CA LEU A 7 -8.80 -5.48 -8.80
C LEU A 7 -8.10 -4.11 -8.87
N ARG A 8 -7.46 -3.74 -7.76
CA ARG A 8 -6.54 -2.61 -7.67
C ARG A 8 -5.24 -3.12 -7.06
N GLN A 9 -4.15 -3.01 -7.82
CA GLN A 9 -2.83 -3.48 -7.41
C GLN A 9 -1.87 -2.31 -7.38
N TYR A 10 -1.10 -2.26 -6.30
CA TYR A 10 -0.08 -1.26 -6.06
C TYR A 10 1.17 -1.94 -5.51
N GLN A 11 2.27 -1.22 -5.55
CA GLN A 11 3.48 -1.55 -4.80
C GLN A 11 3.72 -0.48 -3.75
N ILE A 12 4.41 -0.84 -2.67
CA ILE A 12 5.04 0.15 -1.81
C ILE A 12 6.45 0.38 -2.36
N ASN A 13 6.76 1.62 -2.73
CA ASN A 13 8.06 2.00 -3.27
C ASN A 13 9.09 2.13 -2.14
N ARG A 14 9.40 0.99 -1.53
CA ARG A 14 10.34 0.83 -0.42
C ARG A 14 11.09 -0.49 -0.59
N ALA A 15 12.37 -0.49 -0.23
CA ALA A 15 13.19 -1.70 -0.27
C ALA A 15 12.78 -2.70 0.82
N GLY A 16 12.93 -3.99 0.55
CA GLY A 16 12.68 -5.09 1.48
C GLY A 16 11.38 -5.86 1.22
N HIS A 17 11.33 -7.11 1.67
CA HIS A 17 10.14 -7.95 1.56
C HIS A 17 9.14 -7.56 2.66
N CYS A 18 7.89 -7.29 2.28
CA CYS A 18 6.81 -6.92 3.19
C CYS A 18 7.15 -5.74 4.13
N THR A 19 7.99 -4.80 3.69
CA THR A 19 8.34 -3.61 4.46
C THR A 19 7.25 -2.56 4.38
N PHE A 20 6.09 -2.86 4.95
CA PHE A 20 4.93 -1.98 5.02
C PHE A 20 4.84 -1.28 6.38
N THR A 21 4.29 -0.07 6.39
CA THR A 21 3.82 0.52 7.64
C THR A 21 2.41 0.03 7.93
N ALA A 22 2.01 0.00 9.21
CA ALA A 22 0.63 -0.30 9.59
C ALA A 22 -0.37 0.67 8.92
N SER A 23 0.02 1.93 8.71
CA SER A 23 -0.80 2.92 8.02
C SER A 23 -1.11 2.52 6.56
N GLU A 24 -0.15 1.93 5.85
CA GLU A 24 -0.33 1.44 4.48
C GLU A 24 -1.29 0.25 4.44
N GLU A 25 -1.13 -0.71 5.35
CA GLU A 25 -2.00 -1.90 5.46
C GLU A 25 -3.44 -1.52 5.82
N ILE A 26 -3.62 -0.67 6.84
CA ILE A 26 -4.93 -0.19 7.27
C ILE A 26 -5.62 0.56 6.13
N THR A 27 -4.92 1.45 5.43
CA THR A 27 -5.50 2.19 4.30
C THR A 27 -5.89 1.27 3.15
N ALA A 28 -5.10 0.24 2.84
CA ALA A 28 -5.44 -0.73 1.81
C ALA A 28 -6.69 -1.53 2.19
N LEU A 29 -6.78 -2.01 3.44
CA LEU A 29 -7.92 -2.76 3.94
C LEU A 29 -9.20 -1.91 3.96
N GLN A 30 -9.13 -0.69 4.49
CA GLN A 30 -10.25 0.25 4.51
C GLN A 30 -10.76 0.58 3.10
N THR A 31 -9.87 0.66 2.12
CA THR A 31 -10.23 0.88 0.72
C THR A 31 -11.04 -0.28 0.15
N VAL A 32 -10.64 -1.52 0.45
CA VAL A 32 -11.39 -2.72 0.04
C VAL A 32 -12.75 -2.77 0.74
N ILE A 33 -12.80 -2.54 2.05
CA ILE A 33 -14.06 -2.48 2.83
C ILE A 33 -15.01 -1.44 2.22
N ARG A 34 -14.51 -0.23 1.93
CA ARG A 34 -15.31 0.83 1.29
C ARG A 34 -15.88 0.41 -0.07
N ARG A 35 -15.12 -0.34 -0.86
CA ARG A 35 -15.62 -0.93 -2.11
C ARG A 35 -16.74 -1.93 -1.85
N LEU A 36 -16.58 -2.80 -0.84
CA LEU A 36 -17.59 -3.80 -0.49
C LEU A 36 -18.89 -3.13 -0.04
N ASP A 37 -18.80 -2.11 0.81
CA ASP A 37 -19.96 -1.40 1.36
C ASP A 37 -20.72 -0.59 0.30
N THR A 38 -20.00 0.04 -0.64
CA THR A 38 -20.61 0.98 -1.60
C THR A 38 -20.82 0.39 -3.00
N GLY A 39 -20.30 -0.80 -3.25
CA GLY A 39 -20.32 -1.46 -4.56
C GLY A 39 -19.39 -0.82 -5.60
N ARG A 40 -18.64 0.24 -5.26
CA ARG A 40 -17.75 0.96 -6.18
C ARG A 40 -16.41 1.28 -5.54
N TRP A 41 -15.35 1.31 -6.34
CA TRP A 41 -14.05 1.77 -5.87
C TRP A 41 -14.12 3.26 -5.48
N PRO A 42 -13.58 3.65 -4.31
CA PRO A 42 -13.28 5.05 -4.05
C PRO A 42 -12.11 5.52 -4.95
N ALA A 43 -11.68 6.78 -4.81
CA ALA A 43 -10.43 7.22 -5.44
C ALA A 43 -9.26 6.40 -4.87
N THR A 44 -8.53 5.72 -5.76
CA THR A 44 -7.40 4.84 -5.40
C THR A 44 -6.12 5.20 -6.14
N ASP A 45 -5.99 6.42 -6.67
CA ASP A 45 -4.69 6.85 -7.19
C ASP A 45 -3.65 6.93 -6.04
N PRO A 46 -2.35 6.72 -6.32
CA PRO A 46 -1.33 6.71 -5.27
C PRO A 46 -1.28 7.96 -4.40
N ALA A 47 -1.58 9.15 -4.95
CA ALA A 47 -1.56 10.39 -4.17
C ALA A 47 -2.70 10.40 -3.13
N THR A 48 -3.90 9.93 -3.51
CA THR A 48 -5.02 9.72 -2.60
C THR A 48 -4.69 8.71 -1.51
N LEU A 49 -4.15 7.54 -1.88
CA LEU A 49 -3.82 6.48 -0.91
C LEU A 49 -2.74 6.94 0.08
N ASN A 50 -1.67 7.58 -0.39
CA ASN A 50 -0.63 8.13 0.48
C ASN A 50 -1.18 9.23 1.41
N THR A 51 -2.13 10.03 0.94
CA THR A 51 -2.77 11.07 1.75
C THR A 51 -3.68 10.47 2.82
N ALA A 52 -4.40 9.39 2.51
CA ALA A 52 -5.19 8.65 3.49
C ALA A 52 -4.30 8.00 4.56
N ALA A 53 -3.20 7.34 4.15
CA ALA A 53 -2.27 6.69 5.06
C ALA A 53 -1.57 7.69 6.00
N ARG A 54 -1.23 8.89 5.52
CA ARG A 54 -0.65 9.97 6.35
C ARG A 54 -1.55 10.49 7.47
N LYS A 55 -2.85 10.21 7.44
CA LYS A 55 -3.79 10.65 8.50
C LYS A 55 -3.71 9.80 9.77
N HIS A 56 -3.09 8.62 9.71
CA HIS A 56 -2.88 7.78 10.88
C HIS A 56 -1.77 8.34 11.77
N GLY A 57 -1.82 8.01 13.06
CA GLY A 57 -0.84 8.47 14.05
C GLY A 57 0.59 7.99 13.80
N PRO A 58 1.59 8.62 14.44
CA PRO A 58 3.01 8.30 14.25
C PRO A 58 3.35 6.83 14.55
N GLU A 59 2.62 6.19 15.46
CA GLU A 59 2.74 4.76 15.78
C GLU A 59 2.44 3.85 14.59
N ALA A 60 1.60 4.31 13.65
CA ALA A 60 1.28 3.58 12.43
C ALA A 60 2.26 3.86 11.27
N GLN A 61 3.23 4.76 11.47
CA GLN A 61 4.21 5.20 10.46
C GLN A 61 5.57 4.54 10.67
N LEU A 62 5.61 3.35 11.29
CA LEU A 62 6.85 2.64 11.59
C LEU A 62 7.05 1.45 10.66
N ILE A 63 8.31 1.19 10.30
CA ILE A 63 8.76 -0.06 9.70
C ILE A 63 9.82 -0.69 10.60
N PHE A 64 9.94 -2.01 10.55
CA PHE A 64 11.07 -2.71 11.15
C PHE A 64 12.27 -2.70 10.19
N SER A 65 13.38 -2.09 10.61
CA SER A 65 14.63 -2.02 9.87
C SER A 65 15.56 -3.17 10.26
N GLN A 66 15.73 -4.14 9.37
CA GLN A 66 16.65 -5.27 9.57
C GLN A 66 18.12 -4.86 9.60
N LEU A 67 18.45 -3.65 9.12
CA LEU A 67 19.82 -3.14 9.13
C LEU A 67 20.24 -2.59 10.49
N THR A 68 19.29 -2.07 11.25
CA THR A 68 19.52 -1.42 12.54
C THR A 68 18.87 -2.14 13.72
N ASP A 69 18.05 -3.17 13.44
CA ASP A 69 17.27 -3.93 14.42
C ASP A 69 16.30 -3.06 15.24
N GLU A 70 15.73 -2.04 14.58
CA GLU A 70 14.90 -1.02 15.23
C GLU A 70 13.64 -0.71 14.41
N TYR A 71 12.61 -0.20 15.09
CA TYR A 71 11.49 0.45 14.42
C TYR A 71 11.84 1.89 14.08
N VAL A 72 11.79 2.22 12.79
CA VAL A 72 12.12 3.55 12.29
C VAL A 72 10.92 4.17 11.57
N PRO A 73 10.74 5.50 11.66
CA PRO A 73 9.70 6.20 10.90
C PRO A 73 9.86 6.04 9.39
N ALA A 74 8.76 5.83 8.69
CA ALA A 74 8.70 5.79 7.24
C ALA A 74 7.42 6.46 6.73
N GLN A 75 7.54 7.25 5.67
CA GLN A 75 6.37 7.84 5.02
C GLN A 75 5.67 6.81 4.12
N PRO A 76 4.34 6.90 3.97
CA PRO A 76 3.60 6.08 3.01
C PRO A 76 4.14 6.23 1.59
N ALA A 77 4.29 5.12 0.89
CA ALA A 77 4.94 5.06 -0.42
C ALA A 77 4.17 4.24 -1.46
N PHE A 78 2.83 4.28 -1.45
CA PHE A 78 2.03 3.69 -2.53
C PHE A 78 2.50 4.21 -3.90
N ALA A 79 2.67 3.28 -4.84
CA ALA A 79 3.04 3.54 -6.22
C ALA A 79 2.28 2.58 -7.17
N PRO A 80 2.12 2.93 -8.46
CA PRO A 80 1.48 2.04 -9.43
C PRO A 80 2.21 0.69 -9.49
N HIS A 81 1.46 -0.40 -9.50
CA HIS A 81 2.05 -1.72 -9.72
C HIS A 81 2.63 -1.81 -11.13
N ARG A 82 3.92 -2.14 -11.22
CA ARG A 82 4.62 -2.40 -12.49
C ARG A 82 5.21 -3.80 -12.42
N PRO A 83 4.57 -4.83 -13.01
CA PRO A 83 5.18 -6.15 -13.06
C PRO A 83 6.53 -6.05 -13.77
N GLY A 84 7.55 -6.70 -13.21
CA GLY A 84 8.86 -6.77 -13.84
C GLY A 84 8.75 -7.38 -15.24
N GLN A 85 9.65 -6.99 -16.15
CA GLN A 85 9.79 -7.73 -17.40
C GLN A 85 10.23 -9.14 -17.07
N PHE A 86 9.54 -10.14 -17.65
CA PHE A 86 10.00 -11.53 -17.54
C PHE A 86 11.44 -11.61 -18.03
N PRO A 87 12.36 -12.24 -17.26
CA PRO A 87 13.67 -12.57 -17.79
C PRO A 87 13.46 -13.35 -19.09
N ARG A 88 14.12 -12.94 -20.17
CA ARG A 88 14.07 -13.70 -21.43
C ARG A 88 14.52 -15.15 -21.16
N PRO A 89 13.97 -16.15 -21.88
CA PRO A 89 14.46 -17.53 -21.79
C PRO A 89 15.97 -17.62 -22.01
#